data_AF-A0A1I3M8L7-F1
#
_entry.id   AF-A0A1I3M8L7-F1
#
_cell.length_a   1.000
_cell.length_b   1.000
_cell.length_c   1.000
_cell.angle_alpha   90.00
_cell.angle_beta   90.00
_cell.angle_gamma   90.00
#
_symmetry.space_group_name_H-M   'P 1'
#
loop_
_entity.id
_entity.type
_entity.pdbx_description
1 polymer ?
#
loop_
_entity_poly.entity_id
_entity_poly.type
_entity_poly.pdbx_seq_one_letter_code
_entity_poly.pdbx_strand_id
1 'polypeptide(L)'
;MTKLQVEYIRLAIATLVFIFIITLLFVLINQVQMDWFINTAQAITIPVLVLIVAVPIWMIVDLIRKQVADKSIFNLTFFISVISILLMLFAIKILN
;
A
#
# COMPACT_ATOMS: atom_id res chain seq x y z
N MET A 1 3.38 14.19 -17.89
CA MET A 1 2.27 13.36 -17.36
C MET A 1 1.05 14.23 -17.14
N THR A 2 -0.13 13.76 -17.53
CA THR A 2 -1.38 14.43 -17.16
C THR A 2 -1.71 14.17 -15.68
N LYS A 3 -2.48 15.04 -15.04
CA LYS A 3 -2.88 14.86 -13.62
C LYS A 3 -3.58 13.51 -13.38
N LEU A 4 -4.40 13.09 -14.34
CA LEU A 4 -5.08 11.79 -14.34
C LEU A 4 -4.10 10.62 -14.35
N GLN A 5 -3.04 10.67 -15.17
CA GLN A 5 -2.01 9.62 -15.22
C GLN A 5 -1.28 9.48 -13.88
N VAL A 6 -1.00 10.59 -13.20
CA VAL A 6 -0.37 10.59 -11.88
C VAL A 6 -1.27 9.92 -10.84
N GLU A 7 -2.58 10.18 -10.87
CA GLU A 7 -3.54 9.51 -9.98
C GLU A 7 -3.61 8.00 -10.22
N TYR A 8 -3.64 7.56 -11.48
CA TYR A 8 -3.61 6.13 -11.82
C TYR A 8 -2.32 5.44 -11.37
N ILE A 9 -1.16 6.11 -11.51
CA ILE A 9 0.12 5.56 -11.03
C ILE A 9 0.10 5.40 -9.53
N ARG A 10 -0.39 6.42 -8.81
CA ARG A 10 -0.53 6.34 -7.36
C ARG A 10 -1.48 5.22 -6.95
N LEU A 11 -2.62 5.06 -7.63
CA LEU A 11 -3.54 3.95 -7.41
C LEU A 11 -2.85 2.60 -7.64
N ALA A 12 -2.10 2.46 -8.73
CA ALA A 12 -1.36 1.24 -9.04
C ALA A 12 -0.33 0.92 -7.95
N ILE A 13 0.44 1.91 -7.50
CA ILE A 13 1.42 1.74 -6.41
C ILE A 13 0.71 1.32 -5.11
N ALA A 14 -0.38 2.00 -4.73
CA ALA A 14 -1.16 1.66 -3.54
C ALA A 14 -1.72 0.23 -3.62
N THR A 15 -2.20 -0.16 -4.80
CA THR A 15 -2.75 -1.50 -5.05
C THR A 15 -1.67 -2.58 -4.98
N LEU A 16 -0.48 -2.33 -5.53
CA LEU A 16 0.66 -3.26 -5.44
C LEU A 16 1.10 -3.47 -4.00
N VAL A 17 1.21 -2.39 -3.23
CA VAL A 17 1.49 -2.44 -1.79
C VAL A 17 0.44 -3.27 -1.06
N PHE A 18 -0.84 -3.03 -1.35
CA PHE A 18 -1.95 -3.76 -0.74
C PHE A 18 -1.91 -5.27 -1.05
N ILE A 19 -1.71 -5.64 -2.32
CA ILE A 19 -1.58 -7.04 -2.73
C ILE A 19 -0.42 -7.69 -2.00
N PHE A 20 0.75 -7.03 -1.94
CA PHE A 20 1.91 -7.55 -1.24
C PHE A 20 1.62 -7.82 0.25
N ILE A 21 0.98 -6.88 0.95
CA ILE A 21 0.63 -7.05 2.37
C ILE A 21 -0.31 -8.24 2.56
N ILE A 22 -1.34 -8.39 1.71
CA ILE A 22 -2.26 -9.52 1.78
C ILE A 22 -1.52 -10.84 1.54
N THR A 23 -0.67 -10.91 0.51
CA THR A 23 0.09 -12.13 0.22
C THR A 23 1.03 -12.47 1.36
N LEU A 24 1.71 -11.47 1.93
CA LEU A 24 2.59 -11.66 3.08
C LEU A 24 1.83 -12.19 4.29
N LEU A 25 0.69 -11.57 4.63
CA LEU A 25 -0.17 -12.04 5.72
C LEU A 25 -0.69 -13.45 5.48
N PHE A 26 -1.11 -13.77 4.26
CA PHE A 26 -1.57 -15.12 3.90
C PHE A 26 -0.49 -16.16 4.12
N VAL A 27 0.74 -15.88 3.68
CA VAL A 27 1.89 -16.76 3.87
C VAL A 27 2.20 -16.96 5.35
N LEU A 28 2.20 -15.89 6.14
CA LEU A 28 2.50 -15.93 7.57
C LEU A 28 1.42 -16.65 8.37
N ILE A 29 0.14 -16.37 8.13
CA ILE A 29 -0.99 -16.98 8.85
C ILE A 29 -1.10 -18.47 8.55
N ASN A 30 -0.95 -18.86 7.27
CA ASN A 30 -1.07 -20.26 6.86
C ASN A 30 0.24 -21.05 6.95
N GLN A 31 1.31 -20.43 7.49
CA GLN A 31 2.64 -21.04 7.64
C GLN A 31 3.17 -21.66 6.34
N VAL A 32 2.90 -21.00 5.21
CA VAL A 32 3.31 -21.50 3.89
C VAL A 32 4.83 -21.36 3.78
N GLN A 33 5.53 -22.48 3.62
CA GLN A 33 6.98 -22.49 3.45
C GLN A 33 7.34 -22.17 1.98
N MET A 34 7.53 -20.89 1.67
CA MET A 34 8.01 -20.40 0.38
C MET A 34 9.26 -19.54 0.57
N ASP A 35 10.43 -20.18 0.64
CA ASP A 35 11.71 -19.51 0.93
C ASP A 35 12.02 -18.37 -0.04
N TRP A 36 11.72 -18.54 -1.33
CA TRP A 36 11.91 -17.50 -2.34
C TRP A 36 11.06 -16.25 -2.04
N PHE A 37 9.82 -16.44 -1.56
CA PHE A 37 8.92 -15.34 -1.24
C PHE A 37 9.33 -14.67 0.07
N ILE A 38 9.71 -15.44 1.09
CA ILE A 38 10.16 -14.90 2.38
C ILE A 38 11.42 -14.05 2.20
N ASN A 39 12.41 -14.54 1.44
CA ASN A 39 13.64 -13.79 1.16
C ASN A 39 13.36 -12.50 0.37
N THR A 40 12.47 -12.58 -0.62
CA THR A 40 12.05 -11.41 -1.41
C THR A 40 11.28 -10.41 -0.54
N ALA A 41 10.38 -10.91 0.31
CA ALA A 41 9.59 -10.09 1.21
C ALA A 41 10.49 -9.30 2.15
N GLN A 42 11.50 -9.94 2.78
CA GLN A 42 12.46 -9.25 3.66
C GLN A 42 13.14 -8.05 2.98
N ALA A 43 13.53 -8.17 1.71
CA ALA A 43 14.15 -7.08 0.96
C ALA A 43 13.16 -5.95 0.62
N ILE A 44 11.89 -6.30 0.38
CA ILE A 44 10.85 -5.37 -0.10
C ILE A 44 10.03 -4.76 1.04
N THR A 45 10.06 -5.33 2.25
CA THR A 45 9.31 -4.83 3.42
C THR A 45 9.63 -3.37 3.74
N ILE A 46 10.91 -2.98 3.74
CA ILE A 46 11.30 -1.59 4.03
C ILE A 46 10.74 -0.62 2.97
N PRO A 47 10.97 -0.84 1.65
CA PRO A 47 10.32 -0.04 0.61
C PRO A 47 8.80 0.05 0.75
N VAL A 48 8.14 -1.07 1.05
CA VAL A 48 6.68 -1.12 1.22
C VAL A 48 6.24 -0.28 2.41
N LEU A 49 6.93 -0.36 3.55
CA LEU A 49 6.66 0.47 4.72
C LEU A 49 6.75 1.96 4.40
N VAL A 50 7.76 2.37 3.63
CA VAL A 50 7.89 3.75 3.18
C VAL A 50 6.72 4.14 2.28
N LEU A 51 6.31 3.29 1.34
CA LEU A 51 5.19 3.57 0.44
C LEU A 51 3.83 3.65 1.16
N ILE A 52 3.60 2.80 2.16
CA ILE A 52 2.39 2.82 3.00
C ILE A 52 2.20 4.19 3.65
N VAL A 53 3.27 4.89 4.01
CA VAL A 53 3.22 6.22 4.63
C VAL A 53 3.26 7.33 3.59
N ALA A 54 4.13 7.19 2.58
CA ALA A 54 4.34 8.21 1.56
C ALA A 54 3.11 8.45 0.67
N VAL A 55 2.38 7.39 0.30
CA VAL A 55 1.17 7.50 -0.54
C VAL A 55 0.08 8.33 0.13
N PRO A 56 -0.35 8.06 1.39
CA PRO A 56 -1.29 8.91 2.11
C PRO A 56 -0.82 10.35 2.25
N ILE A 57 0.46 10.58 2.59
CA ILE A 57 1.00 11.94 2.72
C ILE A 57 0.86 12.69 1.39
N TRP A 58 1.22 12.05 0.29
CA TRP A 58 1.09 12.63 -1.04
C TRP A 58 -0.39 12.96 -1.36
N MET A 59 -1.32 12.08 -1.01
CA MET A 59 -2.75 12.33 -1.19
C MET A 59 -3.25 13.53 -0.37
N ILE A 60 -2.81 13.67 0.88
CA ILE A 60 -3.16 14.81 1.73
C ILE A 60 -2.63 16.11 1.12
N VAL A 61 -1.41 16.12 0.61
CA VAL A 61 -0.82 17.28 -0.07
C VAL A 61 -1.64 17.66 -1.30
N ASP A 62 -2.04 16.69 -2.13
CA ASP A 62 -2.86 16.94 -3.32
C ASP A 62 -4.26 17.48 -2.95
N LEU A 63 -4.84 16.97 -1.86
CA LEU A 63 -6.13 17.44 -1.34
C LEU A 63 -6.04 18.91 -0.90
N ILE A 64 -5.02 19.26 -0.11
CA ILE A 64 -4.79 20.63 0.36
C ILE A 64 -4.54 21.59 -0.82
N ARG A 65 -3.77 21.14 -1.81
CA ARG A 65 -3.48 21.92 -3.03
C ARG A 65 -4.63 21.93 -4.04
N LYS A 66 -5.76 21.26 -3.74
CA LYS A 66 -6.91 21.09 -4.64
C LYS A 66 -6.51 20.55 -6.03
N GLN A 67 -5.52 19.65 -6.08
CA GLN A 67 -4.98 19.06 -7.31
C GLN A 67 -5.61 17.70 -7.66
N VAL A 68 -6.79 17.40 -7.12
CA VAL A 68 -7.53 16.17 -7.41
C VAL A 68 -8.17 16.28 -8.79
N ALA A 69 -7.82 15.38 -9.70
CA ALA A 69 -8.37 15.31 -11.05
C ALA A 69 -9.64 14.45 -11.07
N ASP A 70 -9.63 13.29 -10.42
CA ASP A 70 -10.77 12.39 -10.31
C ASP A 70 -11.03 11.99 -8.86
N LYS A 71 -12.22 12.35 -8.35
CA LYS A 71 -12.61 12.06 -6.96
C LYS A 71 -12.79 10.56 -6.69
N SER A 72 -13.21 9.79 -7.68
CA SER A 72 -13.43 8.34 -7.54
C SER A 72 -12.09 7.63 -7.37
N ILE A 73 -11.12 7.92 -8.25
CA ILE A 73 -9.77 7.34 -8.19
C ILE A 73 -9.07 7.74 -6.89
N PHE A 74 -9.18 9.01 -6.51
CA PHE A 74 -8.66 9.50 -5.24
C PHE A 74 -9.27 8.75 -4.06
N ASN A 75 -10.61 8.63 -3.98
CA ASN A 75 -11.27 7.94 -2.87
C ASN A 75 -10.91 6.45 -2.80
N LEU A 76 -10.81 5.77 -3.95
CA LEU A 76 -10.40 4.37 -4.00
C LEU A 76 -8.95 4.19 -3.50
N THR A 77 -8.03 5.05 -3.96
CA THR A 77 -6.64 5.04 -3.50
C THR A 77 -6.55 5.28 -1.99
N PHE A 78 -7.38 6.19 -1.46
CA PHE A 78 -7.43 6.50 -0.04
C PHE A 78 -7.92 5.29 0.76
N PHE A 79 -9.00 4.66 0.31
CA PHE A 79 -9.55 3.46 0.93
C PHE A 79 -8.53 2.32 0.98
N ILE A 80 -7.88 2.02 -0.14
CA ILE A 80 -6.83 0.99 -0.21
C ILE A 80 -5.68 1.32 0.74
N SER A 81 -5.26 2.59 0.80
CA SER A 81 -4.18 3.03 1.69
C SER A 81 -4.53 2.86 3.16
N VAL A 82 -5.75 3.25 3.56
CA VAL A 82 -6.24 3.09 4.94
C VAL A 82 -6.29 1.61 5.33
N ILE A 83 -6.84 0.75 4.47
CA ILE A 83 -6.88 -0.69 4.74
C ILE A 83 -5.47 -1.26 4.82
N SER A 84 -4.55 -0.84 3.95
CA SER A 84 -3.16 -1.30 3.97
C SER A 84 -2.48 -0.98 5.30
N ILE A 85 -2.71 0.22 5.85
CA ILE A 85 -2.22 0.60 7.19
C ILE A 85 -2.83 -0.29 8.27
N LEU A 86 -4.14 -0.51 8.25
CA LEU A 86 -4.81 -1.38 9.24
C LEU A 86 -4.30 -2.81 9.19
N LEU A 87 -4.11 -3.37 8.00
CA LEU A 87 -3.53 -4.70 7.80
C LEU A 87 -2.09 -4.78 8.31
N MET A 88 -1.30 -3.73 8.10
CA MET A 88 0.06 -3.66 8.64
C MET A 88 0.05 -3.65 10.17
N LEU A 89 -0.81 -2.85 10.80
CA LEU A 89 -0.96 -2.82 12.26
C LEU A 89 -1.44 -4.16 12.82
N PHE A 90 -2.35 -4.82 12.10
CA PHE A 90 -2.81 -6.17 12.43
C PHE A 90 -1.68 -7.20 12.35
N ALA A 91 -0.84 -7.12 11.30
CA ALA A 91 0.35 -7.96 11.16
C ALA A 91 1.29 -7.80 12.35
N ILE A 92 1.58 -6.55 12.75
CA ILE A 92 2.43 -6.25 13.91
C ILE A 92 1.81 -6.85 15.18
N LYS A 93 0.50 -6.71 15.40
CA LYS A 93 -0.16 -7.22 16.61
C LYS A 93 -0.14 -8.75 16.72
N ILE A 94 -0.21 -9.48 15.60
CA ILE A 94 -0.26 -10.95 15.61
C ILE A 94 1.15 -11.56 15.66
N LEU A 95 2.14 -10.87 15.10
CA LEU A 95 3.51 -11.37 14.99
C LEU A 95 4.40 -10.98 16.19
N ASN A 96 3.96 -10.05 17.05
CA ASN A 96 4.58 -9.72 18.34
C ASN A 96 3.83 -10.43 19.48
#